data_AF-A0A523W6D3-F1
#
_entry.id   AF-A0A523W6D3-F1
#
_cell.length_a   1.000
_cell.length_b   1.000
_cell.length_c   1.000
_cell.angle_alpha   90.00
_cell.angle_beta   90.00
_cell.angle_gamma   90.00
#
_symmetry.space_group_name_H-M   'P 1'
#
loop_
_entity.id
_entity.type
_entity.pdbx_description
1 polymer ?
#
loop_
_entity_poly.entity_id
_entity_poly.type
_entity_poly.pdbx_seq_one_letter_code
_entity_poly.pdbx_strand_id
1 'polypeptide(L)' 'MPILRVKEIRDMSSEEKMKRVNELRTELLRLKTMIKAGGTIENPARIKELHKAIARILTIEHERKLGLAEGKTRRKKRK' A
#
# COMPACT_ATOMS: atom_id res chain seq x y z
N MET A 1 13.65 -0.47 1.08
CA MET A 1 13.05 0.11 2.31
C MET A 1 11.56 0.23 2.06
N PRO A 2 10.67 -0.01 3.04
CA PRO A 2 9.24 0.08 2.77
C PRO A 2 8.86 1.48 2.28
N ILE A 3 8.30 1.57 1.07
CA ILE A 3 7.83 2.82 0.45
C ILE A 3 6.87 3.58 1.39
N LEU A 4 6.07 2.84 2.18
CA LEU A 4 5.17 3.37 3.20
C LEU A 4 5.21 2.47 4.44
N ARG A 5 5.31 3.08 5.62
CA ARG A 5 5.19 2.37 6.90
C ARG A 5 3.71 2.21 7.27
N VAL A 6 3.40 1.15 8.00
CA VAL A 6 2.03 0.83 8.42
C VAL A 6 1.40 1.94 9.27
N LYS A 7 2.20 2.64 10.09
CA LYS A 7 1.72 3.77 10.91
C LYS A 7 1.20 4.91 10.04
N GLU A 8 2.03 5.37 9.11
CA GLU A 8 1.67 6.44 8.16
C GLU A 8 0.41 6.09 7.38
N ILE A 9 0.28 4.84 6.93
CA ILE A 9 -0.94 4.40 6.24
C ILE A 9 -2.17 4.46 7.16
N ARG A 10 -2.05 4.15 8.45
CA ARG A 10 -3.21 4.22 9.37
C ARG A 10 -3.62 5.65 9.69
N ASP A 11 -2.66 6.56 9.73
CA ASP A 11 -2.89 7.99 10.02
C ASP A 11 -3.56 8.72 8.85
N MET A 12 -3.41 8.22 7.61
CA MET A 12 -4.09 8.75 6.43
C MET A 12 -5.62 8.55 6.46
N SER A 13 -6.34 9.53 5.93
CA SER A 13 -7.77 9.40 5.63
C SER A 13 -8.03 8.36 4.52
N SER A 14 -9.28 7.88 4.40
CA SER A 14 -9.64 6.91 3.36
C SER A 14 -9.50 7.47 1.94
N GLU A 15 -9.75 8.76 1.77
CA GLU A 15 -9.58 9.46 0.48
C GLU A 15 -8.11 9.58 0.10
N GLU A 16 -7.24 9.97 1.03
CA GLU A 16 -5.80 10.05 0.81
C GLU A 16 -5.20 8.68 0.48
N LYS A 17 -5.63 7.62 1.16
CA LYS A 17 -5.21 6.24 0.86
C LYS A 17 -5.59 5.83 -0.56
N MET A 18 -6.81 6.13 -0.99
CA MET A 18 -7.27 5.83 -2.36
C MET A 18 -6.48 6.63 -3.40
N LYS A 19 -6.24 7.92 -3.14
CA LYS A 19 -5.39 8.77 -3.99
C LYS A 19 -3.99 8.19 -4.12
N ARG A 20 -3.39 7.77 -2.99
CA ARG A 20 -2.06 7.17 -2.96
C ARG A 20 -2.00 5.83 -3.70
N VAL A 21 -3.03 4.99 -3.60
CA VAL A 21 -3.14 3.75 -4.37
C VAL A 21 -3.16 4.04 -5.87
N ASN A 22 -3.88 5.06 -6.32
CA ASN A 22 -3.91 5.44 -7.73
C ASN A 22 -2.55 5.92 -8.23
N GLU A 23 -1.85 6.76 -7.46
CA GLU A 23 -0.47 7.18 -7.79
C GLU A 23 0.48 5.99 -7.94
N LEU A 24 0.46 5.06 -6.98
CA LEU A 24 1.30 3.85 -7.01
C LEU A 24 0.95 2.92 -8.18
N ARG A 25 -0.33 2.83 -8.56
CA ARG A 25 -0.77 2.07 -9.74
C ARG A 25 -0.30 2.70 -11.04
N THR A 26 -0.29 4.02 -11.14
CA THR A 26 0.22 4.75 -12.32
C THR A 26 1.73 4.54 -12.47
N GLU A 27 2.50 4.62 -11.38
CA GLU A 27 3.93 4.32 -11.38
C GLU A 27 4.20 2.87 -11.81
N LEU A 28 3.44 1.92 -11.25
CA LEU A 28 3.52 0.51 -11.62
C LEU A 28 3.19 0.27 -13.09
N LEU A 29 2.16 0.93 -13.62
CA LEU A 29 1.77 0.83 -15.02
C LEU A 29 2.91 1.31 -15.93
N ARG A 30 3.51 2.47 -15.62
CA ARG A 30 4.65 3.02 -16.37
C ARG A 30 5.85 2.08 -16.39
N LEU A 31 6.17 1.45 -15.26
CA LEU A 31 7.26 0.46 -15.20
C LEU A 31 6.92 -0.79 -16.01
N LYS A 32 5.66 -1.26 -15.95
CA LYS A 32 5.22 -2.41 -16.75
C LYS A 32 5.21 -2.12 -18.24
N THR A 33 4.82 -0.93 -18.68
CA THR A 33 4.85 -0.56 -20.11
C THR A 33 6.28 -0.49 -20.62
N MET A 34 7.20 0.04 -19.83
CA MET A 34 8.64 0.05 -20.16
C MET A 34 9.19 -1.36 -20.33
N ILE A 35 8.89 -2.30 -19.42
CA ILE A 35 9.28 -3.72 -19.58
C ILE A 35 8.71 -4.31 -20.87
N LYS A 36 7.40 -4.10 -21.11
CA LYS A 36 6.72 -4.66 -22.28
C LYS A 36 7.26 -4.10 -23.59
N ALA A 37 7.72 -2.86 -23.60
CA ALA A 37 8.37 -2.24 -24.74
C ALA A 37 9.82 -2.73 -24.95
N GLY A 38 10.30 -3.68 -24.14
CA GLY A 38 11.68 -4.18 -24.20
C GLY A 38 12.70 -3.26 -23.54
N GLY A 39 12.24 -2.27 -22.77
CA GLY A 39 13.09 -1.35 -22.03
C GLY A 39 13.75 -2.03 -20.83
N THR A 40 14.96 -1.58 -20.50
CA THR A 40 15.67 -1.99 -19.29
C THR A 40 15.16 -1.20 -18.09
N ILE A 41 15.05 -1.87 -16.94
CA ILE A 41 14.72 -1.21 -15.67
C ILE A 41 15.96 -1.25 -14.78
N GLU A 42 16.33 -0.11 -14.23
CA GLU A 42 17.46 -0.01 -13.31
C GLU A 42 17.22 -0.76 -12.00
N ASN A 43 15.96 -0.81 -11.52
CA ASN A 43 15.62 -1.44 -10.26
C ASN A 43 14.36 -2.33 -10.35
N PRO A 44 14.50 -3.64 -10.64
CA PRO A 44 13.36 -4.56 -10.65
C PRO A 44 12.72 -4.75 -9.27
N ALA A 45 13.46 -4.52 -8.17
CA ALA A 45 12.91 -4.62 -6.82
C ALA A 45 11.84 -3.55 -6.56
N ARG A 46 11.90 -2.41 -7.27
CA ARG A 46 10.90 -1.32 -7.16
C ARG A 46 9.49 -1.80 -7.47
N ILE A 47 9.31 -2.66 -8.47
CA ILE A 47 8.00 -3.24 -8.83
C ILE A 47 7.43 -4.06 -7.66
N LYS A 48 8.28 -4.86 -7.02
CA LYS A 48 7.89 -5.67 -5.86
C LYS A 48 7.53 -4.79 -4.67
N GLU A 49 8.27 -3.70 -4.45
CA GLU A 49 7.95 -2.74 -3.38
C GLU A 49 6.63 -1.99 -3.66
N LEU A 50 6.36 -1.59 -4.91
CA LEU A 50 5.10 -0.96 -5.31
C LEU A 50 3.90 -1.89 -5.10
N HIS A 51 3.99 -3.16 -5.52
CA HIS A 51 2.94 -4.15 -5.26
C HIS A 51 2.67 -4.30 -3.75
N LYS A 52 3.71 -4.39 -2.94
CA LYS A 52 3.59 -4.50 -1.48
C LYS A 52 2.97 -3.24 -0.86
N ALA A 53 3.32 -2.05 -1.34
CA ALA A 53 2.75 -0.79 -0.87
C ALA A 53 1.25 -0.71 -1.15
N ILE A 54 0.83 -1.01 -2.39
CA ILE A 54 -0.59 -1.04 -2.77
C ILE A 54 -1.37 -2.05 -1.92
N ALA A 55 -0.83 -3.27 -1.77
CA ALA A 55 -1.47 -4.32 -0.97
C ALA A 55 -1.67 -3.87 0.48
N ARG A 56 -0.65 -3.26 1.11
CA ARG A 56 -0.76 -2.77 2.50
C ARG A 56 -1.85 -1.73 2.69
N ILE A 57 -1.96 -0.76 1.77
CA ILE A 57 -2.99 0.27 1.86
C ILE A 57 -4.39 -0.36 1.75
N LEU A 58 -4.58 -1.23 0.76
CA LEU A 58 -5.87 -1.90 0.56
C LEU A 58 -6.23 -2.81 1.74
N THR A 59 -5.26 -3.52 2.32
CA THR A 59 -5.50 -4.34 3.51
C THR A 59 -5.96 -3.49 4.68
N ILE A 60 -5.31 -2.35 4.97
CA ILE A 60 -5.69 -1.47 6.08
C ILE A 60 -7.08 -0.87 5.86
N GLU A 61 -7.41 -0.48 4.63
CA GLU A 61 -8.77 -0.02 4.31
C GLU A 61 -9.81 -1.12 4.48
N HIS A 62 -9.47 -2.36 4.11
CA HIS A 62 -10.36 -3.50 4.32
C HIS A 62 -10.53 -3.84 5.80
N GLU A 63 -9.46 -3.84 6.59
CA GLU A 63 -9.50 -4.00 8.06
C GLU A 63 -10.41 -2.94 8.71
N ARG A 64 -10.34 -1.69 8.23
CA ARG A 64 -11.21 -0.59 8.68
C ARG A 64 -12.68 -0.85 8.32
N LYS A 65 -12.97 -1.27 7.08
CA LYS A 65 -14.34 -1.60 6.63
C LYS A 65 -14.95 -2.77 7.40
N LEU A 66 -14.16 -3.77 7.77
CA LEU A 66 -14.60 -4.92 8.55
C LEU A 66 -14.71 -4.65 10.07
N GLY A 67 -14.40 -3.43 10.53
CA GLY A 67 -14.40 -3.10 11.96
C GLY A 67 -13.30 -3.80 12.78
N LEU A 68 -12.36 -4.49 12.11
CA LEU A 68 -11.28 -5.25 12.75
C LEU A 68 -10.17 -4.34 13.32
N ALA A 69 -10.15 -3.07 12.92
CA ALA A 69 -9.21 -2.07 13.43
C ALA A 69 -9.35 -1.80 14.93
N GLU A 70 -10.57 -1.89 15.50
CA GLU A 70 -10.84 -1.59 16.91
C GLU A 70 -10.64 -2.78 17.87
N GLY A 71 -10.63 -4.01 17.34
CA GLY A 71 -10.52 -5.24 18.15
C GLY A 71 -9.19 -5.39 18.90
N LYS A 72 -8.12 -4.72 18.44
CA LYS A 72 -6.79 -4.80 19.08
C LYS A 72 -6.68 -3.94 20.34
N THR A 73 -7.42 -2.83 20.45
CA THR A 73 -7.43 -1.99 21.65
C THR A 73 -8.14 -2.69 22.82
N ARG A 74 -9.21 -3.44 22.56
CA ARG A 74 -9.92 -4.22 23.59
C ARG A 74 -9.10 -5.38 24.17
N ARG A 75 -8.25 -6.04 23.38
CA ARG A 75 -7.37 -7.12 23.87
C ARG A 75 -6.23 -6.61 24.76
N LYS A 76 -5.75 -5.37 24.53
CA LYS A 76 -4.68 -4.76 25.33
C LYS A 76 -5.16 -4.19 26.68
N LYS A 77 -6.45 -3.91 26.84
CA LYS A 77 -7.07 -3.50 28.11
C LYS A 77 -7.49 -4.68 29.01
N ARG A 78 -7.46 -5.92 28.51
CA ARG A 78 -7.82 -7.15 29.25
C ARG A 78 -6.59 -7.95 29.75
N LYS A 79 -5.39 -7.44 29.53
CA LYS A 79 -4.14 -7.90 30.14
C LYS A 79 -3.59 -6.77 30.99
#